data_AF-A0A534NEB2-F1
#
_entry.id   AF-A0A534NEB2-F1
#
_cell.length_a   1.000
_cell.length_b   1.000
_cell.length_c   1.000
_cell.angle_alpha   90.00
_cell.angle_beta   90.00
_cell.angle_gamma   90.00
#
_symmetry.space_group_name_H-M   'P 1'
#
loop_
_entity.id
_entity.type
_entity.pdbx_description
1 polymer ?
#
loop_
_entity_poly.entity_id
_entity_poly.type
_entity_poly.pdbx_seq_one_letter_code
_entity_poly.pdbx_strand_id
1 'polypeptide(L)'
;MKLLVTLALMIACIATSLPAQSELQEVRELHYQMGTILDIAVWHPDPDAAKKIVRGAVQEVHRLEGILSHYDPESSLSLFNRDAGKGKIKIDRELFRLLFLATGLSFRTSGYFDVTVGPLVSLWEQASEKRMMPDQRLLFQTLSLVGFQKVKLYEPGEAELMRAGMKIDPASPWIGSSRF
;
A
#
# COMPACT_ATOMS: atom_id res chain seq x y z
N MET A 1 -58.50 -36.59 18.28
CA MET A 1 -57.76 -35.71 19.21
C MET A 1 -56.27 -36.03 19.33
N LYS A 2 -55.83 -37.28 19.58
CA LYS A 2 -54.40 -37.61 19.70
C LYS A 2 -53.54 -37.29 18.45
N LEU A 3 -54.08 -37.54 17.25
CA LEU A 3 -53.38 -37.29 15.97
C LEU A 3 -53.13 -35.80 15.67
N LEU A 4 -54.06 -34.92 16.08
CA LEU A 4 -53.97 -33.47 15.89
C LEU A 4 -52.94 -32.84 16.85
N VAL A 5 -52.83 -33.38 18.06
CA VAL A 5 -51.83 -32.92 19.06
C VAL A 5 -50.41 -33.30 18.65
N THR A 6 -50.21 -34.51 18.10
CA THR A 6 -48.91 -34.95 17.58
C THR A 6 -48.45 -34.17 16.36
N LEU A 7 -49.38 -33.78 15.46
CA LEU A 7 -49.04 -32.97 14.28
C LEU A 7 -48.64 -31.53 14.69
N ALA A 8 -49.33 -30.95 15.67
CA ALA A 8 -48.99 -29.64 16.23
C ALA A 8 -47.62 -29.62 16.94
N LEU A 9 -47.26 -30.70 17.65
CA LEU A 9 -45.95 -30.81 18.29
C LEU A 9 -44.78 -30.95 17.29
N MET A 10 -45.00 -31.66 16.17
CA MET A 10 -43.98 -31.76 15.11
C MET A 10 -43.75 -30.42 14.39
N ILE A 11 -44.82 -29.66 14.12
CA ILE A 11 -44.70 -28.34 13.48
C ILE A 11 -43.95 -27.35 14.40
N ALA A 12 -44.19 -27.42 15.72
CA ALA A 12 -43.47 -26.61 16.70
C ALA A 12 -41.97 -26.99 16.82
N CYS A 13 -41.61 -28.26 16.64
CA CYS A 13 -40.22 -28.72 16.61
C CYS A 13 -39.49 -28.32 15.31
N ILE A 14 -40.19 -28.25 14.17
CA ILE A 14 -39.60 -27.81 12.89
C ILE A 14 -39.41 -26.29 12.86
N ALA A 15 -40.29 -25.53 13.51
CA ALA A 15 -40.18 -24.08 13.62
C ALA A 15 -39.01 -23.60 14.51
N THR A 16 -38.52 -24.47 15.41
CA THR A 16 -37.37 -24.15 16.30
C THR A 16 -36.02 -24.54 15.71
N SER A 17 -35.99 -25.24 14.58
CA SER A 17 -34.76 -25.69 13.91
C SER A 17 -34.40 -24.91 12.64
N LEU A 18 -35.11 -23.83 12.33
CA LEU A 18 -34.65 -22.90 11.29
C LEU A 18 -33.41 -22.18 11.84
N PRO A 19 -32.20 -22.40 11.28
CA PRO A 19 -31.06 -21.59 11.66
C PRO A 19 -31.48 -20.13 11.44
N ALA A 20 -31.38 -19.30 12.47
CA ALA A 20 -31.54 -17.87 12.31
C ALA A 20 -30.58 -17.45 11.20
N GLN A 21 -31.12 -17.04 10.06
CA GLN A 21 -30.33 -16.45 8.98
C GLN A 21 -29.65 -15.25 9.63
N SER A 22 -28.37 -15.38 9.98
CA SER A 22 -27.70 -14.33 10.72
C SER A 22 -27.65 -13.10 9.84
N GLU A 23 -28.39 -12.07 10.24
CA GLU A 23 -28.37 -10.79 9.57
C GLU A 23 -26.94 -10.24 9.62
N LEU A 24 -26.42 -9.83 8.47
CA LEU A 24 -25.10 -9.24 8.39
C LEU A 24 -25.16 -7.82 8.95
N GLN A 25 -24.31 -7.53 9.93
CA GLN A 25 -24.17 -6.20 10.49
C GLN A 25 -22.91 -5.54 9.94
N GLU A 26 -23.01 -4.27 9.56
CA GLU A 26 -21.87 -3.47 9.12
C GLU A 26 -21.09 -2.95 10.32
N VAL A 27 -19.78 -3.16 10.30
CA VAL A 27 -18.81 -2.48 11.16
C VAL A 27 -17.89 -1.67 10.25
N ARG A 28 -17.90 -0.35 10.42
CA ARG A 28 -17.08 0.58 9.64
C ARG A 28 -16.22 1.43 10.56
N GLU A 29 -14.93 1.53 10.27
CA GLU A 29 -13.98 2.35 11.04
C GLU A 29 -13.10 3.18 10.09
N LEU A 30 -12.75 4.38 10.54
CA LEU A 30 -11.84 5.30 9.85
C LEU A 30 -10.52 5.37 10.62
N HIS A 31 -9.41 5.19 9.90
CA HIS A 31 -8.05 5.20 10.46
C HIS A 31 -7.17 6.14 9.62
N TYR A 32 -6.30 6.94 10.24
CA TYR A 32 -5.32 7.72 9.49
C TYR A 32 -4.04 6.90 9.32
N GLN A 33 -3.70 6.49 8.10
CA GLN A 33 -2.50 5.72 7.77
C GLN A 33 -1.94 6.05 6.39
N MET A 34 -0.63 5.87 6.20
CA MET A 34 0.05 6.14 4.92
C MET A 34 -0.22 7.56 4.39
N GLY A 35 -0.38 8.53 5.29
CA GLY A 35 -0.67 9.93 4.95
C GLY A 35 -2.10 10.23 4.51
N THR A 36 -3.04 9.28 4.59
CA THR A 36 -4.44 9.45 4.17
C THR A 36 -5.43 8.79 5.13
N ILE A 37 -6.73 8.93 4.85
CA ILE A 37 -7.80 8.25 5.59
C ILE A 37 -8.06 6.88 4.96
N LEU A 38 -7.87 5.83 5.75
CA LEU A 38 -8.24 4.46 5.47
C LEU A 38 -9.64 4.19 6.04
N ASP A 39 -10.58 3.94 5.15
CA ASP A 39 -11.98 3.62 5.48
C ASP A 39 -12.25 2.13 5.23
N ILE A 40 -12.51 1.37 6.29
CA ILE A 40 -12.73 -0.08 6.23
C ILE A 40 -14.13 -0.39 6.72
N ALA A 41 -14.91 -1.07 5.88
CA ALA A 41 -16.22 -1.62 6.22
C ALA A 41 -16.21 -3.15 6.11
N VAL A 42 -16.74 -3.83 7.12
CA VAL A 42 -16.88 -5.29 7.19
C VAL A 42 -18.31 -5.64 7.54
N TRP A 43 -18.95 -6.48 6.73
CA TRP A 43 -20.27 -7.05 7.02
C TRP A 43 -20.11 -8.44 7.63
N HIS A 44 -20.61 -8.64 8.84
CA HIS A 44 -20.47 -9.91 9.56
C HIS A 44 -21.65 -10.19 10.50
N PRO A 45 -22.03 -11.47 10.71
CA PRO A 45 -22.98 -11.92 11.74
C PRO A 45 -22.70 -11.43 13.16
N ASP A 46 -21.41 -11.44 13.51
CA ASP A 46 -20.87 -11.07 14.82
C ASP A 46 -20.05 -9.78 14.69
N PRO A 47 -20.56 -8.64 15.21
CA PRO A 47 -19.85 -7.36 15.18
C PRO A 47 -18.49 -7.37 15.87
N ASP A 48 -18.29 -8.17 16.91
CA ASP A 48 -17.01 -8.21 17.62
C ASP A 48 -15.96 -9.00 16.86
N ALA A 49 -16.37 -10.04 16.11
CA ALA A 49 -15.51 -10.68 15.12
C ALA A 49 -15.16 -9.70 13.98
N ALA A 50 -16.10 -8.91 13.47
CA ALA A 50 -15.81 -7.88 12.46
C ALA A 50 -14.78 -6.86 12.95
N LYS A 51 -14.93 -6.33 14.18
CA LYS A 51 -13.93 -5.42 14.78
C LYS A 51 -12.54 -6.04 14.89
N LYS A 52 -12.44 -7.35 15.18
CA LYS A 52 -11.14 -8.05 15.18
C LYS A 52 -10.50 -8.09 13.79
N ILE A 53 -11.31 -8.33 12.74
CA ILE A 53 -10.86 -8.31 11.35
C ILE A 53 -10.36 -6.91 10.98
N VAL A 54 -11.15 -5.87 11.29
CA VAL A 54 -10.76 -4.47 11.03
C VAL A 54 -9.44 -4.14 11.72
N ARG A 55 -9.30 -4.45 13.01
CA ARG A 55 -8.03 -4.23 13.74
C ARG A 55 -6.85 -4.98 13.10
N GLY A 56 -7.05 -6.21 12.65
CA GLY A 56 -6.02 -6.96 11.94
C GLY A 56 -5.60 -6.31 10.62
N ALA A 57 -6.56 -5.81 9.84
CA ALA A 57 -6.28 -5.09 8.59
C ALA A 57 -5.50 -3.79 8.84
N VAL A 58 -5.89 -3.01 9.86
CA VAL A 58 -5.19 -1.78 10.24
C VAL A 58 -3.76 -2.06 10.70
N GLN A 59 -3.56 -3.11 11.50
CA GLN A 59 -2.22 -3.53 11.93
C GLN A 59 -1.34 -3.93 10.74
N GLU A 60 -1.90 -4.60 9.74
CA GLU A 60 -1.15 -4.97 8.54
C GLU A 60 -0.77 -3.75 7.70
N VAL A 61 -1.66 -2.77 7.55
CA VAL A 61 -1.34 -1.49 6.89
C VAL A 61 -0.21 -0.77 7.62
N HIS A 62 -0.27 -0.71 8.96
CA HIS A 62 0.78 -0.10 9.76
C HIS A 62 2.14 -0.83 9.61
N ARG A 63 2.12 -2.16 9.54
CA ARG A 63 3.34 -2.95 9.26
C ARG A 63 3.92 -2.63 7.88
N LEU A 64 3.06 -2.53 6.86
CA LEU A 64 3.48 -2.17 5.50
C LEU A 64 4.00 -0.74 5.40
N GLU A 65 3.47 0.19 6.19
CA GLU A 65 3.97 1.57 6.27
C GLU A 65 5.44 1.62 6.70
N GLY A 66 5.82 0.82 7.70
CA GLY A 66 7.23 0.68 8.12
C GLY A 66 8.15 0.07 7.05
N ILE A 67 7.61 -0.50 5.98
CA ILE A 67 8.40 -1.08 4.88
C ILE A 67 8.38 -0.16 3.64
N LEU A 68 7.22 0.43 3.31
CA LEU A 68 6.95 1.06 2.02
C LEU A 68 6.81 2.58 2.08
N SER A 69 6.85 3.20 3.26
CA SER A 69 6.76 4.65 3.38
C SER A 69 8.03 5.32 2.85
N HIS A 70 7.91 6.29 1.95
CA HIS A 70 9.04 7.13 1.57
C HIS A 70 9.20 8.36 2.49
N TYR A 71 8.24 8.59 3.40
CA TYR A 71 8.25 9.70 4.36
C TYR A 71 8.94 9.32 5.68
N ASP A 72 8.84 8.06 6.08
CA ASP A 72 9.50 7.55 7.28
C ASP A 72 10.98 7.24 6.97
N PRO A 73 11.96 7.97 7.55
CA PRO A 73 13.38 7.77 7.27
C PRO A 73 13.92 6.41 7.72
N GLU A 74 13.21 5.73 8.63
CA GLU A 74 13.59 4.42 9.15
C GLU A 74 12.90 3.26 8.40
N SER A 75 12.03 3.56 7.43
CA SER A 75 11.39 2.52 6.63
C SER A 75 12.39 1.78 5.75
N SER A 76 12.11 0.51 5.47
CA SER A 76 12.95 -0.29 4.57
C SER A 76 13.16 0.35 3.20
N LEU A 77 12.13 1.01 2.64
CA LEU A 77 12.22 1.76 1.39
C LEU A 77 13.17 2.97 1.51
N SER A 78 13.07 3.75 2.58
CA SER A 78 13.96 4.91 2.80
C SER A 78 15.41 4.48 2.99
N LEU A 79 15.64 3.39 3.73
CA LEU A 79 16.94 2.76 3.87
C LEU A 79 17.49 2.30 2.51
N PHE A 80 16.67 1.61 1.71
CA PHE A 80 17.05 1.17 0.35
C PHE A 80 17.43 2.34 -0.56
N ASN A 81 16.65 3.43 -0.54
CA ASN A 81 16.94 4.65 -1.28
C ASN A 81 18.28 5.30 -0.85
N ARG A 82 18.61 5.27 0.44
CA ARG A 82 19.88 5.80 0.96
C ARG A 82 21.09 4.96 0.55
N ASP A 83 20.87 3.69 0.25
CA ASP A 83 21.89 2.76 -0.21
C ASP A 83 22.05 2.71 -1.74
N ALA A 84 21.39 3.61 -2.46
CA ALA A 84 21.54 3.74 -3.89
C ALA A 84 23.03 3.89 -4.30
N GLY A 85 23.46 3.10 -5.29
CA GLY A 85 24.84 3.07 -5.77
C GLY A 85 25.83 2.31 -4.89
N LYS A 86 25.39 1.66 -3.79
CA LYS A 86 26.27 0.85 -2.91
C LYS A 86 26.32 -0.63 -3.29
N GLY A 87 25.68 -1.00 -4.41
CA GLY A 87 25.56 -2.37 -4.88
C GLY A 87 24.29 -3.07 -4.39
N LYS A 88 24.26 -4.40 -4.52
CA LYS A 88 23.11 -5.21 -4.12
C LYS A 88 22.98 -5.30 -2.59
N ILE A 89 21.76 -5.18 -2.09
CA ILE A 89 21.44 -5.36 -0.67
C ILE A 89 20.19 -6.24 -0.51
N LYS A 90 20.12 -6.94 0.61
CA LYS A 90 18.92 -7.70 0.98
C LYS A 90 17.82 -6.75 1.41
N ILE A 91 16.60 -7.00 0.94
CA ILE A 91 15.42 -6.19 1.25
C ILE A 91 14.26 -7.05 1.73
N ASP A 92 13.24 -6.42 2.32
CA ASP A 92 12.01 -7.09 2.70
C ASP A 92 11.30 -7.70 1.49
N ARG A 93 10.61 -8.81 1.74
CA ARG A 93 9.87 -9.55 0.70
C ARG A 93 8.81 -8.67 0.04
N GLU A 94 8.13 -7.83 0.82
CA GLU A 94 7.10 -6.92 0.36
C GLU A 94 7.67 -5.81 -0.52
N LEU A 95 8.83 -5.24 -0.13
CA LEU A 95 9.53 -4.27 -0.97
C LEU A 95 10.01 -4.91 -2.27
N PHE A 96 10.56 -6.12 -2.22
CA PHE A 96 10.97 -6.86 -3.42
C PHE A 96 9.80 -7.10 -4.36
N ARG A 97 8.65 -7.54 -3.83
CA ARG A 97 7.41 -7.73 -4.60
C ARG A 97 6.92 -6.42 -5.21
N LEU A 98 6.95 -5.32 -4.46
CA LEU A 98 6.59 -4.01 -4.99
C LEU A 98 7.47 -3.64 -6.17
N LEU A 99 8.80 -3.75 -6.02
CA LEU A 99 9.74 -3.42 -7.09
C LEU A 99 9.55 -4.32 -8.31
N PHE A 100 9.30 -5.61 -8.10
CA PHE A 100 9.00 -6.55 -9.18
C PHE A 100 7.77 -6.12 -9.99
N LEU A 101 6.66 -5.81 -9.30
CA LEU A 101 5.44 -5.35 -9.94
C LEU A 101 5.62 -3.98 -10.63
N ALA A 102 6.26 -3.04 -9.95
CA ALA A 102 6.44 -1.68 -10.42
C ALA A 102 7.36 -1.61 -11.64
N THR A 103 8.50 -2.30 -11.63
CA THR A 103 9.40 -2.38 -12.80
C THR A 103 8.76 -3.11 -13.97
N GLY A 104 7.95 -4.14 -13.71
CA GLY A 104 7.13 -4.80 -14.72
C GLY A 104 6.10 -3.86 -15.34
N LEU A 105 5.44 -3.02 -14.53
CA LEU A 105 4.53 -1.99 -15.02
C LEU A 105 5.26 -0.91 -15.83
N SER A 106 6.43 -0.47 -15.37
CA SER A 106 7.26 0.49 -16.12
C SER A 106 7.65 -0.04 -17.49
N PHE A 107 8.00 -1.31 -17.58
CA PHE A 107 8.26 -1.96 -18.86
C PHE A 107 7.02 -1.98 -19.77
N ARG A 108 5.87 -2.42 -19.24
CA ARG A 108 4.61 -2.53 -20.02
C ARG A 108 4.08 -1.18 -20.50
N THR A 109 4.42 -0.10 -19.79
CA THR A 109 4.02 1.26 -20.13
C THR A 109 5.12 1.99 -20.90
N SER A 110 6.18 1.32 -21.37
CA SER A 110 7.31 1.97 -22.06
C SER A 110 7.90 3.16 -21.28
N GLY A 111 7.85 3.12 -19.95
CA GLY A 111 8.34 4.17 -19.07
C GLY A 111 7.38 5.34 -18.82
N TYR A 112 6.13 5.32 -19.32
CA TYR A 112 5.12 6.32 -18.92
C TYR A 112 4.82 6.27 -17.42
N PHE A 113 4.91 5.08 -16.82
CA PHE A 113 5.05 4.90 -15.39
C PHE A 113 6.50 4.54 -15.07
N ASP A 114 7.18 5.27 -14.18
CA ASP A 114 8.51 4.92 -13.71
C ASP A 114 8.59 5.11 -12.20
N VAL A 115 8.80 4.00 -11.46
CA VAL A 115 8.88 4.01 -10.00
C VAL A 115 10.16 4.69 -9.48
N THR A 116 11.11 5.03 -10.36
CA THR A 116 12.38 5.68 -9.99
C THR A 116 12.34 7.21 -10.08
N VAL A 117 11.16 7.81 -10.23
CA VAL A 117 10.98 9.27 -10.34
C VAL A 117 11.25 10.03 -9.04
N GLY A 118 11.50 9.34 -7.92
CA GLY A 118 11.71 9.95 -6.61
C GLY A 118 12.70 11.14 -6.56
N PRO A 119 13.84 11.13 -7.28
CA PRO A 119 14.73 12.29 -7.32
C PRO A 119 14.06 13.53 -7.94
N LEU A 120 13.22 13.35 -8.96
CA LEU A 120 12.45 14.45 -9.57
C LEU A 120 11.37 14.94 -8.62
N VAL A 121 10.65 14.04 -7.94
CA VAL A 121 9.64 14.41 -6.95
C VAL A 121 10.28 15.29 -5.86
N SER A 122 11.39 14.84 -5.26
CA SER A 122 12.13 15.62 -4.28
C SER A 122 12.62 16.98 -4.81
N LEU A 123 13.03 17.05 -6.08
CA LEU A 123 13.46 18.31 -6.70
C LEU A 123 12.30 19.30 -6.83
N TRP A 124 11.13 18.83 -7.27
CA TRP A 124 9.94 19.65 -7.45
C TRP A 124 9.31 20.08 -6.13
N GLU A 125 9.37 19.24 -5.09
CA GLU A 125 8.96 19.61 -3.73
C GLU A 125 9.81 20.79 -3.20
N GLN A 126 11.14 20.69 -3.30
CA GLN A 126 12.04 21.78 -2.88
C GLN A 126 11.83 23.07 -3.69
N ALA A 127 11.54 22.94 -4.99
CA ALA A 127 11.23 24.06 -5.86
C ALA A 127 9.90 24.74 -5.45
N SER A 128 8.88 23.94 -5.13
CA SER A 128 7.59 24.40 -4.63
C SER A 128 7.73 25.17 -3.31
N GLU A 129 8.47 24.63 -2.33
CA GLU A 129 8.76 25.30 -1.06
C GLU A 129 9.42 26.67 -1.25
N LYS A 130 10.34 26.76 -2.22
CA LYS A 130 11.05 27.99 -2.56
C LYS A 130 10.25 28.93 -3.47
N ARG A 131 9.10 28.50 -3.99
CA ARG A 131 8.29 29.20 -5.00
C ARG A 131 9.11 29.62 -6.23
N MET A 132 10.05 28.78 -6.64
CA MET A 132 10.94 29.01 -7.77
C MET A 132 11.06 27.75 -8.61
N MET A 133 11.18 27.89 -9.93
CA MET A 133 11.43 26.73 -10.80
C MET A 133 12.82 26.12 -10.53
N PRO A 134 12.97 24.79 -10.70
CA PRO A 134 14.29 24.16 -10.68
C PRO A 134 15.21 24.78 -11.76
N ASP A 135 16.49 24.94 -11.42
CA ASP A 135 17.53 25.26 -12.40
C ASP A 135 17.57 24.15 -13.47
N GLN A 136 17.65 24.54 -14.75
CA GLN A 136 17.61 23.59 -15.86
C GLN A 136 18.75 22.57 -15.81
N ARG A 137 19.97 22.97 -15.42
CA ARG A 137 21.11 22.05 -15.31
C ARG A 137 20.86 21.03 -14.21
N LEU A 138 20.34 21.48 -13.06
CA LEU A 138 19.96 20.59 -11.96
C LEU A 138 18.84 19.61 -12.36
N LEU A 139 17.85 20.08 -13.13
CA LEU A 139 16.79 19.21 -13.66
C LEU A 139 17.35 18.11 -14.57
N PHE A 140 18.21 18.45 -15.52
CA PHE A 140 18.83 17.45 -16.41
C PHE A 140 19.75 16.47 -15.67
N GLN A 141 20.49 16.95 -14.66
CA GLN A 141 21.27 16.06 -13.79
C GLN A 141 20.36 15.09 -13.03
N THR A 142 19.25 15.57 -12.49
CA THR A 142 18.27 14.75 -11.76
C THR A 142 17.58 13.73 -12.68
N LEU A 143 17.24 14.12 -13.91
CA LEU A 143 16.70 13.22 -14.93
C LEU A 143 17.63 12.03 -15.22
N SER A 144 18.95 12.23 -15.14
CA SER A 144 19.92 11.15 -15.36
C SER A 144 19.88 10.04 -14.28
N LEU A 145 19.22 10.31 -13.15
CA LEU A 145 19.00 9.35 -12.05
C LEU A 145 17.73 8.52 -12.28
N VAL A 146 16.78 8.99 -13.08
CA VAL A 146 15.54 8.27 -13.39
C VAL A 146 15.79 7.21 -14.47
N GLY A 147 15.12 6.06 -14.35
CA GLY A 147 15.09 4.98 -15.31
C GLY A 147 14.98 3.61 -14.63
N PHE A 148 13.81 2.98 -14.74
CA PHE A 148 13.53 1.66 -14.14
C PHE A 148 14.51 0.54 -14.55
N GLN A 149 15.20 0.67 -15.68
CA GLN A 149 16.19 -0.31 -16.15
C GLN A 149 17.44 -0.36 -15.25
N LYS A 150 17.63 0.68 -14.44
CA LYS A 150 18.70 0.83 -13.44
C LYS A 150 18.33 0.21 -12.09
N VAL A 151 17.13 -0.35 -11.96
CA VAL A 151 16.73 -1.19 -10.81
C VAL A 151 17.01 -2.64 -11.16
N LYS A 152 17.81 -3.33 -10.35
CA LYS A 152 18.08 -4.76 -10.50
C LYS A 152 17.51 -5.53 -9.33
N LEU A 153 16.86 -6.65 -9.63
CA LEU A 153 16.26 -7.58 -8.68
C LEU A 153 16.96 -8.93 -8.82
N TYR A 154 17.33 -9.51 -7.70
CA TYR A 154 18.02 -10.79 -7.61
C TYR A 154 17.30 -11.71 -6.62
N GLU A 155 16.99 -12.93 -7.06
CA GLU A 155 16.43 -13.94 -6.17
C GLU A 155 17.50 -14.40 -5.14
N PRO A 156 17.13 -14.65 -3.86
CA PRO A 156 15.77 -14.77 -3.34
C PRO A 156 15.17 -13.48 -2.72
N GLY A 157 15.74 -12.29 -2.95
CA GLY A 157 15.25 -11.06 -2.31
C GLY A 157 16.29 -9.94 -2.14
N GLU A 158 17.27 -9.86 -3.04
CA GLU A 158 18.21 -8.74 -3.08
C GLU A 158 17.82 -7.76 -4.19
N ALA A 159 18.10 -6.49 -3.99
CA ALA A 159 17.88 -5.46 -5.00
C ALA A 159 19.02 -4.45 -5.02
N GLU A 160 19.12 -3.73 -6.13
CA GLU A 160 20.15 -2.70 -6.34
C GLU A 160 19.56 -1.53 -7.12
N LEU A 161 19.89 -0.32 -6.67
CA LEU A 161 19.79 0.90 -7.47
C LEU A 161 21.19 1.23 -8.01
N MET A 162 21.37 1.14 -9.32
CA MET A 162 22.71 1.16 -9.94
C MET A 162 23.45 2.50 -9.84
N ARG A 163 22.78 3.60 -9.45
CA ARG A 163 23.40 4.92 -9.36
C ARG A 163 23.12 5.58 -8.02
N ALA A 164 24.16 6.17 -7.45
CA ALA A 164 24.03 7.01 -6.26
C ALA A 164 23.06 8.18 -6.55
N GLY A 165 22.17 8.45 -5.60
CA GLY A 165 21.13 9.47 -5.72
C GLY A 165 19.83 9.00 -6.40
N MET A 166 19.76 7.77 -6.92
CA MET A 166 18.47 7.18 -7.30
C MET A 166 17.55 7.07 -6.09
N LYS A 167 16.25 7.22 -6.32
CA LYS A 167 15.21 6.97 -5.31
C LYS A 167 14.01 6.29 -5.94
N ILE A 168 13.52 5.27 -5.28
CA ILE A 168 12.22 4.66 -5.53
C ILE A 168 11.16 5.53 -4.87
N ASP A 169 10.15 5.87 -5.65
CA ASP A 169 8.92 6.48 -5.20
C ASP A 169 7.72 5.63 -5.65
N PRO A 170 7.10 4.86 -4.74
CA PRO A 170 5.93 4.07 -5.05
C PRO A 170 4.66 4.93 -5.15
N ALA A 171 4.69 6.17 -4.65
CA ALA A 171 3.61 7.11 -4.82
C ALA A 171 3.75 7.72 -6.22
N SER A 172 2.78 7.44 -7.10
CA SER A 172 2.55 8.37 -8.19
C SER A 172 2.08 9.66 -7.53
N PRO A 173 2.80 10.79 -7.63
CA PRO A 173 2.34 12.04 -7.07
C PRO A 173 1.00 12.38 -7.72
N TRP A 174 -0.08 12.26 -6.95
CA TRP A 174 -1.22 13.13 -7.20
C TRP A 174 -0.73 14.54 -6.88
N ILE A 175 -0.38 15.28 -7.93
CA ILE A 175 -0.21 16.73 -7.88
C ILE A 175 -1.60 17.30 -7.53
N GLY A 176 -1.92 17.37 -6.24
CA GLY A 176 -3.29 17.64 -5.80
C GLY A 176 -3.47 18.00 -4.33
N SER A 177 -2.40 18.23 -3.56
CA SER A 177 -2.50 18.84 -2.23
C SER A 177 -1.82 20.21 -2.19
N SER A 178 -2.02 21.02 -3.22
CA SER A 178 -2.06 22.46 -3.00
C SER A 178 -3.25 22.71 -2.07
N ARG A 179 -2.95 23.03 -0.81
CA ARG A 179 -3.87 23.82 0.00
C ARG A 179 -4.13 25.11 -0.79
N PHE A 180 -5.28 25.17 -1.46
CA PHE A 180 -5.98 26.42 -1.69
C PHE A 180 -6.75 26.77 -0.42
#